data_AF-A0AAV2HBU7-F1
#
_entry.id   AF-A0AAV2HBU7-F1
#
_cell.length_a   1.000
_cell.length_b   1.000
_cell.length_c   1.000
_cell.angle_alpha   90.00
_cell.angle_beta   90.00
_cell.angle_gamma   90.00
#
_symmetry.space_group_name_H-M   'P 1'
#
loop_
_entity.id
_entity.type
_entity.pdbx_description
1 polymer ?
#
loop_
_entity_poly.entity_id
_entity_poly.type
_entity_poly.pdbx_seq_one_letter_code
_entity_poly.pdbx_strand_id
1 'polypeptide(L)'
;ELIDEVSLGLCFEIHRSCKVGSLFLNGFDDTFILFKAIVDRPGVDVLGQVPSKKNYECICPNCQRHLAASRFAPHLEKCMGMGRNSSRIASRRYVH
;
A
#
# COMPACT_ATOMS: atom_id res chain seq x y z
N GLU A 1 -9.00 -3.14 -39.72
CA GLU A 1 -7.55 -3.47 -39.66
C GLU A 1 -7.03 -3.43 -38.22
N LEU A 2 -6.80 -2.27 -37.58
CA LEU A 2 -6.27 -2.24 -36.20
C LEU A 2 -7.15 -2.97 -35.16
N ILE A 3 -8.47 -2.82 -35.24
CA ILE A 3 -9.41 -3.51 -34.34
C ILE A 3 -9.30 -5.04 -34.53
N ASP A 4 -9.14 -5.49 -35.76
CA ASP A 4 -9.08 -6.90 -36.10
C ASP A 4 -7.77 -7.52 -35.60
N GLU A 5 -6.64 -6.80 -35.76
CA GLU A 5 -5.34 -7.22 -35.24
C GLU A 5 -5.31 -7.32 -33.71
N VAL A 6 -5.86 -6.32 -33.01
CA VAL A 6 -5.95 -6.32 -31.55
C VAL A 6 -6.90 -7.43 -31.07
N SER A 7 -8.03 -7.61 -31.74
CA SER A 7 -8.99 -8.66 -31.42
C SER A 7 -8.37 -10.05 -31.59
N LEU A 8 -7.63 -10.26 -32.70
CA LEU A 8 -6.97 -11.52 -32.97
C LEU A 8 -5.83 -11.79 -31.98
N GLY A 9 -5.06 -10.77 -31.60
CA GLY A 9 -4.06 -10.85 -30.55
C GLY A 9 -4.64 -11.33 -29.22
N LEU A 10 -5.77 -10.76 -28.80
CA LEU A 10 -6.50 -11.19 -27.60
C LEU A 10 -6.98 -12.65 -27.71
N CYS A 11 -7.53 -13.04 -28.87
CA CYS A 11 -7.96 -14.42 -29.10
C CYS A 11 -6.82 -15.43 -28.94
N PHE A 12 -5.63 -15.12 -29.46
CA PHE A 12 -4.46 -16.00 -29.32
C PHE A 12 -3.94 -16.07 -27.89
N GLU A 13 -3.98 -14.96 -27.15
CA GLU A 13 -3.58 -14.93 -25.74
C GLU A 13 -4.49 -15.81 -24.88
N ILE A 14 -5.81 -15.69 -25.06
CA ILE A 14 -6.81 -16.53 -24.37
C ILE A 14 -6.61 -18.00 -24.76
N HIS A 15 -6.51 -18.30 -26.06
CA HIS A 15 -6.30 -19.67 -26.55
C HIS A 15 -5.04 -20.31 -25.96
N ARG A 16 -3.92 -19.59 -25.98
CA ARG A 16 -2.66 -20.04 -25.37
C ARG A 16 -2.83 -20.31 -23.88
N SER A 17 -3.50 -19.41 -23.17
CA SER A 17 -3.72 -19.54 -21.72
C SER A 17 -4.63 -20.72 -21.38
N CYS A 18 -5.64 -21.02 -22.19
CA CYS A 18 -6.44 -22.24 -22.06
C CYS A 18 -5.59 -23.49 -22.28
N LYS A 19 -4.78 -23.50 -23.35
CA LYS A 19 -3.97 -24.66 -23.74
C LYS A 19 -2.85 -24.98 -22.74
N VAL A 20 -2.29 -23.95 -22.11
CA VAL A 20 -1.25 -24.08 -21.07
C VAL A 20 -1.87 -24.31 -19.67
N GLY A 21 -3.19 -24.18 -19.54
CA GLY A 21 -3.88 -24.33 -18.25
C GLY A 21 -3.67 -23.16 -17.29
N SER A 22 -3.19 -22.01 -17.78
CA SER A 22 -2.95 -20.81 -16.98
C SER A 22 -4.14 -19.86 -16.90
N LEU A 23 -5.16 -20.04 -17.76
CA LEU A 23 -6.32 -19.13 -17.87
C LEU A 23 -7.02 -18.89 -16.53
N PHE A 24 -7.10 -19.93 -15.69
CA PHE A 24 -7.79 -19.91 -14.40
C PHE A 24 -6.86 -20.21 -13.22
N LEU A 25 -5.54 -20.08 -13.39
CA LEU A 25 -4.59 -20.31 -12.29
C LEU A 25 -4.78 -19.29 -11.14
N ASN A 26 -5.47 -18.18 -11.41
CA ASN A 26 -5.90 -17.20 -10.41
C ASN A 26 -7.23 -17.55 -9.72
N GLY A 27 -7.78 -18.75 -9.92
CA GLY A 27 -8.84 -19.34 -9.09
C GLY A 27 -9.94 -18.35 -8.74
N PHE A 28 -10.75 -17.98 -9.72
CA PHE A 28 -12.00 -17.31 -9.41
C PHE A 28 -13.01 -18.38 -9.00
N ASP A 29 -13.00 -18.76 -7.73
CA ASP A 29 -14.26 -19.21 -7.13
C ASP A 29 -15.24 -18.04 -7.29
N ASP A 30 -16.49 -18.28 -7.70
CA ASP A 30 -17.50 -17.22 -7.84
C ASP A 30 -17.67 -16.41 -6.52
N THR A 31 -17.37 -17.05 -5.38
CA THR A 31 -17.22 -16.42 -4.07
C THR A 31 -16.05 -15.43 -3.97
N PHE A 32 -14.91 -15.69 -4.62
CA PHE A 32 -13.74 -14.79 -4.65
C PHE A 32 -13.98 -13.55 -5.52
N ILE A 33 -14.71 -13.69 -6.64
CA ILE A 33 -15.11 -12.54 -7.48
C ILE A 33 -16.04 -11.62 -6.68
N LEU A 34 -17.03 -12.18 -5.98
CA LEU A 34 -17.95 -11.42 -5.15
C LEU A 34 -17.25 -10.78 -3.94
N PHE A 35 -16.31 -11.49 -3.30
CA PHE A 35 -15.50 -10.95 -2.20
C PHE A 35 -14.57 -9.82 -2.62
N LYS A 36 -14.10 -9.81 -3.88
CA LYS A 36 -13.27 -8.73 -4.45
C LYS A 36 -14.05 -7.68 -5.24
N ALA A 37 -15.37 -7.76 -5.30
CA ALA A 37 -16.17 -6.71 -5.91
C ALA A 37 -15.94 -5.40 -5.14
N ILE A 38 -15.41 -4.39 -5.84
CA ILE A 38 -15.13 -3.09 -5.25
C ILE A 38 -16.45 -2.49 -4.76
N VAL A 39 -16.50 -2.15 -3.47
CA VAL A 39 -17.66 -1.49 -2.88
C VAL A 39 -17.58 0.01 -3.16
N ASP A 40 -18.46 0.52 -4.02
CA ASP A 40 -18.59 1.96 -4.30
C ASP A 40 -19.75 2.57 -3.51
N ARG A 41 -19.49 2.89 -2.24
CA ARG A 41 -20.43 3.59 -1.35
C ARG A 41 -19.69 4.61 -0.50
N PRO A 42 -20.25 5.81 -0.29
CA PRO A 42 -19.63 6.83 0.55
C PRO A 42 -19.54 6.36 2.01
N GLY A 43 -18.43 6.68 2.68
CA GLY A 43 -18.22 6.40 4.11
C GLY A 43 -17.69 5.00 4.44
N VAL A 44 -17.41 4.18 3.42
CA VAL A 44 -16.71 2.90 3.56
C VAL A 44 -15.52 2.85 2.61
N ASP A 45 -14.55 1.99 2.88
CA ASP A 45 -13.46 1.71 1.94
C ASP A 45 -13.91 0.78 0.81
N VAL A 46 -13.00 0.48 -0.12
CA VAL A 46 -13.23 -0.38 -1.28
C VAL A 46 -13.62 -1.82 -0.93
N LEU A 47 -13.40 -2.24 0.33
CA LEU A 47 -13.78 -3.53 0.87
C LEU A 47 -15.10 -3.46 1.67
N GLY A 48 -15.76 -2.30 1.69
CA GLY A 48 -16.98 -2.06 2.43
C GLY A 48 -16.79 -1.89 3.95
N GLN A 49 -15.56 -1.69 4.42
CA GLN A 49 -15.28 -1.50 5.84
C GLN A 49 -15.44 -0.03 6.23
N VAL A 50 -16.08 0.21 7.38
CA VAL A 50 -16.21 1.56 7.95
C VAL A 50 -14.86 1.97 8.55
N PRO A 51 -14.40 3.22 8.34
CA PRO A 51 -13.17 3.73 8.93
C PRO A 51 -13.15 3.55 10.44
N SER A 52 -12.27 2.68 10.93
CA SER A 52 -12.13 2.38 12.35
C SER A 52 -11.03 3.24 12.98
N LYS A 53 -11.30 3.85 14.13
CA LYS A 53 -10.30 4.61 14.94
C LYS A 53 -9.34 3.64 15.66
N LYS A 54 -8.75 2.69 14.96
CA LYS A 54 -7.78 1.76 15.53
C LYS A 54 -6.45 2.48 15.75
N ASN A 55 -5.92 2.36 16.95
CA ASN A 55 -4.56 2.80 17.27
C ASN A 55 -3.60 1.71 16.81
N TYR A 56 -3.03 1.88 15.61
CA TYR A 56 -1.99 0.98 15.12
C TYR A 56 -0.67 1.28 15.83
N GLU A 57 0.08 0.24 16.17
CA GLU A 57 1.45 0.35 16.67
C GLU A 57 2.45 -0.02 15.58
N CYS A 58 3.64 0.56 15.65
CA CYS A 58 4.73 0.31 14.72
C CYS A 58 6.08 0.45 15.44
N ILE A 59 7.13 -0.02 14.78
CA ILE A 59 8.51 0.03 15.28
C ILE A 59 9.31 0.91 14.33
N CYS A 60 10.06 1.88 14.87
CA CYS A 60 10.95 2.69 14.06
C CYS A 60 12.15 1.87 13.57
N PRO A 61 12.41 1.77 12.27
CA PRO A 61 13.54 0.99 11.76
C PRO A 61 14.90 1.61 12.12
N ASN A 62 14.96 2.91 12.41
CA ASN A 62 16.20 3.61 12.74
C ASN A 62 16.64 3.44 14.20
N CYS A 63 15.70 3.53 15.16
CA CYS A 63 16.02 3.44 16.59
C CYS A 63 15.35 2.27 17.34
N GLN A 64 14.62 1.42 16.62
CA GLN A 64 13.91 0.24 17.12
C GLN A 64 12.90 0.53 18.25
N ARG A 65 12.46 1.78 18.36
CA ARG A 65 11.47 2.20 19.36
C ARG A 65 10.07 1.80 18.92
N HIS A 66 9.28 1.23 19.84
CA HIS A 66 7.85 1.02 19.68
C HIS A 66 7.06 2.33 19.87
N LEU A 67 6.10 2.60 18.99
CA LEU A 67 5.25 3.78 19.05
C LEU A 67 3.92 3.58 18.31
N ALA A 68 2.92 4.37 18.70
CA ALA A 68 1.70 4.51 17.90
C ALA A 68 2.01 5.08 16.51
N ALA A 69 1.44 4.50 15.47
CA ALA A 69 1.62 4.91 14.08
C ALA A 69 1.24 6.39 13.85
N SER A 70 0.23 6.89 14.57
CA SER A 70 -0.16 8.30 14.56
C SER A 70 0.95 9.26 15.01
N ARG A 71 1.96 8.76 15.74
CA ARG A 71 3.11 9.53 16.24
C ARG A 71 4.39 9.28 15.45
N PHE A 72 4.32 8.54 14.35
CA PHE A 72 5.51 8.18 13.57
C PHE A 72 6.17 9.39 12.90
N ALA A 73 5.38 10.27 12.28
CA ALA A 73 5.89 11.50 11.66
C ALA A 73 6.66 12.42 12.65
N PRO A 74 6.09 12.85 13.80
CA PRO A 74 6.83 13.68 14.75
C PRO A 74 8.00 12.94 15.43
N HIS A 75 7.99 11.61 15.43
CA HIS A 75 9.15 10.82 15.83
C HIS A 75 10.29 10.93 14.81
N LEU A 76 10.03 10.74 13.51
CA LEU A 76 11.04 10.81 12.46
C LEU A 76 11.77 12.16 12.43
N GLU A 77 11.04 13.27 12.63
CA GLU A 77 11.65 14.60 12.76
C GLU A 77 12.78 14.60 13.80
N LYS A 78 12.54 14.04 14.99
CA LYS A 78 13.55 13.99 16.06
C LYS A 78 14.59 12.91 15.81
N CYS A 79 14.15 11.73 15.38
CA CYS A 79 14.97 10.54 15.26
C CYS A 79 16.00 10.66 14.13
N MET A 80 15.64 11.34 13.04
CA MET A 80 16.52 11.62 11.91
C MET A 80 17.26 12.96 12.04
N GLY A 81 17.11 13.66 13.17
CA GLY A 81 17.77 14.96 13.40
C GLY A 81 17.28 16.11 12.52
N MET A 82 16.19 15.90 11.76
CA MET A 82 15.55 16.89 10.89
C MET A 82 14.57 17.83 11.63
N GLY A 83 14.37 17.60 12.93
CA GLY A 83 13.51 18.38 13.79
C GLY A 83 14.13 19.71 14.18
N ARG A 84 13.29 20.59 14.73
CA ARG A 84 13.60 21.99 15.09
C ARG A 84 14.62 22.20 16.21
N ASN A 85 15.50 21.24 16.49
CA ASN A 85 16.53 21.30 17.54
C ASN A 85 17.96 21.10 17.01
N SER A 86 18.15 20.90 15.70
CA SER A 86 19.47 20.82 15.06
C SER A 86 20.29 22.10 15.27
N SER A 87 19.63 23.27 15.24
CA SER A 87 20.24 24.57 15.62
C SER A 87 20.74 24.57 17.06
N ARG A 88 19.97 24.03 18.01
CA ARG A 88 20.36 23.94 19.44
C ARG A 88 21.57 23.03 19.66
N ILE A 89 21.73 21.97 18.84
CA ILE A 89 22.89 21.08 18.89
C ILE A 89 24.12 21.74 18.23
N ALA A 90 23.93 22.47 17.13
CA ALA A 90 25.00 23.24 16.48
C ALA A 90 25.55 24.35 17.40
N SER A 91 24.68 25.10 18.08
CA SER A 91 25.10 26.16 19.02
C SER A 91 25.92 25.66 20.22
N ARG A 92 25.83 24.38 20.58
CA ARG A 92 26.64 23.78 21.65
C ARG A 92 28.06 23.40 21.23
N ARG A 93 28.35 23.36 19.92
CA ARG A 93 29.69 23.04 19.40
C ARG A 93 30.62 24.24 19.34
N TYR A 94 30.10 25.46 19.44
CA TYR A 94 30.86 26.71 19.37
C TYR A 94 31.31 27.26 20.73
N VAL A 95 31.14 26.49 21.82
CA VAL A 95 31.69 26.82 23.14
C VAL A 95 32.91 25.94 23.37
N HIS A 96 34.01 26.25 22.69
CA HIS A 96 35.36 25.83 23.07
C HIS A 96 36.40 26.77 22.46
#